data_AF-A0A9E5TE81-F1
#
_entry.id   AF-A0A9E5TE81-F1
#
_cell.length_a   1.000
_cell.length_b   1.000
_cell.length_c   1.000
_cell.angle_alpha   90.00
_cell.angle_beta   90.00
_cell.angle_gamma   90.00
#
_symmetry.space_group_name_H-M   'P 1'
#
loop_
_entity.id
_entity.type
_entity.pdbx_description
1 polymer ?
#
loop_
_entity_poly.entity_id
_entity_poly.type
_entity_poly.pdbx_seq_one_letter_code
_entity_poly.pdbx_strand_id
1 'polypeptide(L)'
;ELPRQSVASESLREKGALVHVRDVAEGLALANLIAPEHLELHLENPRAHLEDVKNAGCILLGPHSPAAVSDYIAGPSHCLPTGRSAAFSSGLGVMDFMKRSDIVSVSAASLAEYAKHIRQFTSLEGLEGHQRAVELRLRGSAAEKQR
;
A
#
# COMPACT_ATOMS: atom_id res chain seq x y z
N GLU A 1 22.59 8.68 -30.36
CA GLU A 1 22.39 10.09 -30.77
C GLU A 1 21.19 10.64 -30.01
N LEU A 2 21.39 11.43 -28.95
CA LEU A 2 20.31 12.01 -28.14
C LEU A 2 20.48 13.53 -28.04
N PRO A 3 19.44 14.35 -28.30
CA PRO A 3 19.53 15.81 -28.14
C PRO A 3 19.94 16.25 -26.73
N ARG A 4 19.57 15.46 -25.70
CA ARG A 4 19.93 15.67 -24.29
C ARG A 4 20.98 14.67 -23.79
N GLN A 5 21.95 14.31 -24.63
CA GLN A 5 22.99 13.34 -24.30
C GLN A 5 23.74 13.69 -23.01
N SER A 6 24.07 14.96 -22.77
CA SER A 6 24.81 15.38 -21.56
C SER A 6 24.11 14.94 -20.27
N VAL A 7 22.80 15.17 -20.17
CA VAL A 7 21.97 14.80 -19.01
C VAL A 7 21.92 13.28 -18.84
N ALA A 8 21.70 12.54 -19.94
CA ALA A 8 21.63 11.08 -19.91
C ALA A 8 22.99 10.47 -19.50
N SER A 9 24.10 10.98 -20.06
CA SER A 9 25.45 10.52 -19.75
C SER A 9 25.85 10.81 -18.29
N GLU A 10 25.46 11.97 -17.75
CA GLU A 10 25.66 12.29 -16.34
C GLU A 10 24.87 11.34 -15.42
N SER A 11 23.58 11.13 -15.68
CA SER A 11 22.76 10.19 -14.92
C SER A 11 23.33 8.76 -14.92
N LEU A 12 23.71 8.27 -16.11
CA LEU A 12 24.33 6.94 -16.24
C LEU A 12 25.65 6.82 -15.48
N ARG A 13 26.48 7.87 -15.48
CA ARG A 13 27.76 7.86 -14.75
C ARG A 13 27.56 7.87 -13.24
N GLU A 14 26.64 8.69 -12.72
CA GLU A 14 26.46 8.89 -11.29
C GLU A 14 25.54 7.83 -10.64
N LYS A 15 24.61 7.25 -11.40
CA LYS A 15 23.53 6.38 -10.90
C LYS A 15 23.38 5.06 -11.65
N GLY A 16 23.97 4.92 -12.83
CA GLY A 16 23.89 3.69 -13.61
C GLY A 16 24.65 2.55 -12.93
N ALA A 17 24.06 1.36 -12.96
CA ALA A 17 24.70 0.15 -12.45
C ALA A 17 24.34 -1.04 -13.34
N LEU A 18 25.29 -1.95 -13.52
CA LEU A 18 25.06 -3.26 -14.12
C LEU A 18 25.37 -4.30 -13.06
N VAL A 19 24.39 -5.15 -12.77
CA VAL A 19 24.52 -6.22 -11.78
C VAL A 19 24.36 -7.55 -12.50
N HIS A 20 25.42 -8.34 -12.48
CA HIS A 20 25.38 -9.71 -12.99
C HIS A 20 24.85 -10.63 -11.88
N VAL A 21 23.75 -11.31 -12.18
CA VAL A 21 23.11 -12.29 -11.29
C VAL A 21 23.21 -13.68 -11.88
N ARG A 22 23.12 -14.71 -11.04
CA ARG A 22 23.24 -16.12 -11.43
C ARG A 22 22.06 -16.59 -12.26
N ASP A 23 20.86 -16.12 -11.92
CA ASP A 23 19.60 -16.50 -12.56
C ASP A 23 18.52 -15.43 -12.37
N VAL A 24 17.36 -15.65 -12.98
CA VAL A 24 16.20 -14.75 -12.90
C VAL A 24 15.68 -14.60 -11.47
N ALA A 25 15.71 -15.67 -10.67
CA ALA A 25 15.20 -15.63 -9.30
C ALA A 25 16.03 -14.70 -8.42
N GLU A 26 17.36 -14.74 -8.54
CA GLU A 26 18.26 -13.78 -7.88
C GLU A 26 18.04 -12.35 -8.39
N GLY A 27 17.83 -12.17 -9.69
CA GLY A 27 17.49 -10.87 -10.28
C GLY A 27 16.21 -10.27 -9.71
N LEU A 28 15.15 -11.08 -9.55
CA LEU A 28 13.88 -10.66 -8.96
C LEU A 28 13.98 -10.41 -7.47
N ALA A 29 14.77 -11.21 -6.74
CA ALA A 29 15.07 -10.96 -5.33
C ALA A 29 15.78 -9.61 -5.14
N LEU A 30 16.73 -9.29 -6.03
CA LEU A 30 17.40 -7.99 -6.05
C LEU A 30 16.44 -6.86 -6.44
N ALA A 31 15.58 -7.05 -7.44
CA ALA A 31 14.57 -6.06 -7.83
C ALA A 31 13.61 -5.75 -6.68
N ASN A 32 13.14 -6.78 -5.97
CA ASN A 32 12.30 -6.62 -4.78
C ASN A 32 13.03 -5.91 -3.63
N LEU A 33 14.32 -6.18 -3.46
CA LEU A 33 15.13 -5.43 -2.52
C LEU A 33 15.23 -3.98 -2.98
N ILE A 34 15.45 -3.67 -4.25
CA ILE A 34 15.55 -2.31 -4.79
C ILE A 34 14.23 -1.54 -4.67
N ALA A 35 13.09 -2.21 -4.85
CA ALA A 35 11.75 -1.59 -4.89
C ALA A 35 11.70 -0.42 -5.90
N PRO A 36 11.96 -0.68 -7.19
CA PRO A 36 12.08 0.37 -8.20
C PRO A 36 10.74 1.07 -8.48
N GLU A 37 10.85 2.31 -8.96
CA GLU A 37 9.72 3.05 -9.50
C GLU A 37 9.15 2.34 -10.74
N HIS A 38 10.00 2.01 -11.71
CA HIS A 38 9.68 1.25 -12.91
C HIS A 38 10.50 -0.05 -12.96
N LEU A 39 9.86 -1.19 -13.20
CA LEU A 39 10.51 -2.49 -13.42
C LEU A 39 10.16 -3.02 -14.80
N GLU A 40 11.15 -3.12 -15.70
CA GLU A 40 10.98 -3.76 -17.00
C GLU A 40 11.47 -5.21 -16.97
N LEU A 41 10.60 -6.15 -17.32
CA LEU A 41 10.92 -7.58 -17.41
C LEU A 41 11.11 -8.00 -18.88
N HIS A 42 12.36 -7.92 -19.34
CA HIS A 42 12.78 -8.42 -20.66
C HIS A 42 13.19 -9.89 -20.61
N LEU A 43 12.22 -10.76 -20.37
CA LEU A 43 12.38 -12.22 -20.27
C LEU A 43 11.55 -12.93 -21.36
N GLU A 44 11.85 -14.21 -21.66
CA GLU A 44 11.12 -14.99 -22.67
C GLU A 44 9.66 -15.26 -22.26
N ASN A 45 9.40 -15.53 -20.97
CA ASN A 45 8.06 -15.70 -20.42
C ASN A 45 7.87 -14.82 -19.17
N PRO A 46 7.77 -13.48 -19.32
CA PRO A 46 7.84 -12.56 -18.19
C PRO A 46 6.61 -12.66 -17.29
N ARG A 47 5.47 -13.15 -17.81
CA ARG A 47 4.24 -13.38 -17.02
C ARG A 47 4.40 -14.46 -15.97
N ALA A 48 5.21 -15.49 -16.20
CA ALA A 48 5.45 -16.56 -15.24
C ALA A 48 6.16 -16.09 -13.96
N HIS A 49 6.75 -14.89 -13.99
CA HIS A 49 7.53 -14.31 -12.90
C HIS A 49 6.80 -13.18 -12.16
N LEU A 50 5.57 -12.83 -12.56
CA LEU A 50 4.83 -11.72 -11.95
C LEU A 50 4.56 -11.96 -10.45
N GLU A 51 4.28 -13.21 -10.07
CA GLU A 51 4.03 -13.56 -8.67
C GLU A 51 5.27 -13.38 -7.79
N ASP A 52 6.47 -13.39 -8.38
CA ASP A 52 7.73 -13.19 -7.68
C ASP A 52 8.05 -11.70 -7.47
N VAL A 53 7.40 -10.79 -8.19
CA VAL A 53 7.55 -9.33 -7.99
C VAL A 53 6.67 -8.88 -6.82
N LYS A 54 7.33 -8.42 -5.76
CA LYS A 54 6.68 -7.92 -4.53
C LYS A 54 6.66 -6.40 -4.47
N ASN A 55 7.73 -5.74 -4.92
CA ASN A 55 7.90 -4.29 -4.80
C ASN A 55 8.26 -3.66 -6.14
N ALA A 56 7.33 -2.95 -6.77
CA ALA A 56 7.55 -2.11 -7.95
C ALA A 56 6.41 -1.10 -8.09
N GLY A 57 6.69 0.13 -8.54
CA GLY A 57 5.66 1.13 -8.80
C GLY A 57 4.84 0.80 -10.06
N CYS A 58 5.53 0.49 -11.15
CA CYS A 58 4.95 0.00 -12.40
C CYS A 58 5.78 -1.16 -12.96
N ILE A 59 5.12 -2.24 -13.37
CA ILE A 59 5.77 -3.43 -13.96
C ILE A 59 5.44 -3.47 -15.45
N LEU A 60 6.48 -3.47 -16.28
CA LEU A 60 6.38 -3.52 -17.73
C LEU A 60 6.88 -4.87 -18.26
N LEU A 61 6.12 -5.46 -19.19
CA LEU A 61 6.31 -6.85 -19.59
C LEU A 61 6.74 -6.99 -21.04
N GLY A 62 7.94 -7.52 -21.25
CA GLY A 62 8.45 -7.90 -22.56
C GLY A 62 8.99 -6.72 -23.40
N PRO A 63 9.54 -7.03 -24.57
CA PRO A 63 10.36 -6.10 -25.37
C PRO A 63 9.59 -4.93 -25.98
N HIS A 64 8.26 -4.99 -25.98
CA HIS A 64 7.39 -3.97 -26.60
C HIS A 64 6.67 -3.09 -25.57
N SER A 65 7.08 -3.15 -24.30
CA SER A 65 6.53 -2.31 -23.22
C SER A 65 7.63 -1.45 -22.60
N PRO A 66 8.21 -0.47 -23.34
CA PRO A 66 9.14 0.48 -22.74
C PRO A 66 8.41 1.41 -21.77
N ALA A 67 9.11 1.92 -20.75
CA ALA A 67 8.54 2.87 -19.76
C ALA A 67 7.77 4.04 -20.39
N ALA A 68 8.20 4.53 -21.56
CA ALA A 68 7.48 5.59 -22.27
C ALA A 68 6.02 5.22 -22.60
N VAL A 69 5.69 3.95 -22.83
CA VAL A 69 4.30 3.52 -23.06
C VAL A 69 3.46 3.68 -21.79
N SER A 70 4.01 3.33 -20.62
CA SER A 70 3.32 3.57 -19.34
C SER A 70 3.18 5.06 -19.02
N ASP A 71 4.17 5.86 -19.39
CA ASP A 71 4.19 7.28 -19.05
C ASP A 71 3.14 8.11 -19.78
N TYR A 72 2.70 7.67 -20.96
CA TYR A 72 1.92 8.50 -21.86
C TYR A 72 0.57 7.94 -22.26
N ILE A 73 0.42 6.62 -22.46
CA ILE A 73 -0.76 6.11 -23.16
C ILE A 73 -1.36 4.81 -22.61
N ALA A 74 -0.59 4.00 -21.87
CA ALA A 74 -1.08 2.70 -21.41
C ALA A 74 -2.26 2.78 -20.42
N GLY A 75 -2.41 3.92 -19.73
CA GLY A 75 -3.51 4.18 -18.79
C GLY A 75 -3.13 4.32 -17.31
N PRO A 76 -2.16 3.55 -16.76
CA PRO A 76 -1.68 3.77 -15.38
C PRO A 76 -1.15 5.18 -15.17
N SER A 77 -1.22 5.68 -13.93
CA SER A 77 -0.56 6.94 -13.59
C SER A 77 0.96 6.78 -13.63
N HIS A 78 1.65 7.78 -14.18
CA HIS A 78 3.12 7.87 -14.09
C HIS A 78 3.60 8.58 -12.82
N CYS A 79 2.70 9.02 -11.94
CA CYS A 79 3.06 9.54 -10.63
C CYS A 79 3.30 8.35 -9.70
N LEU A 80 4.53 7.84 -9.72
CA LEU A 80 4.91 6.59 -9.06
C LEU A 80 5.80 6.81 -7.83
N PRO A 81 5.85 5.83 -6.91
CA PRO A 81 6.71 5.88 -5.75
C PRO A 81 8.20 5.69 -6.12
N THR A 82 9.04 6.65 -5.73
CA THR A 82 10.50 6.66 -6.00
C THR A 82 11.32 6.41 -4.74
N GLY A 83 12.64 6.25 -4.88
CA GLY A 83 13.53 6.13 -3.71
C GLY A 83 13.24 4.93 -2.82
N ARG A 84 12.89 3.79 -3.42
CA ARG A 84 12.49 2.53 -2.76
C ARG A 84 11.11 2.55 -2.09
N SER A 85 10.35 3.63 -2.23
CA SER A 85 9.04 3.73 -1.55
C SER A 85 7.97 2.77 -2.10
N ALA A 86 8.18 2.18 -3.28
CA ALA A 86 7.33 1.09 -3.81
C ALA A 86 7.23 -0.13 -2.87
N ALA A 87 8.07 -0.22 -1.84
CA ALA A 87 7.97 -1.22 -0.78
C ALA A 87 6.77 -1.00 0.18
N PHE A 88 6.20 0.20 0.21
CA PHE A 88 5.10 0.54 1.13
C PHE A 88 4.07 1.54 0.58
N SER A 89 4.30 2.12 -0.59
CA SER A 89 3.36 3.01 -1.27
C SER A 89 2.99 2.50 -2.66
N SER A 90 1.87 3.01 -3.18
CA SER A 90 1.36 2.69 -4.50
C SER A 90 1.54 3.88 -5.45
N GLY A 91 1.46 3.62 -6.76
CA GLY A 91 1.29 4.69 -7.74
C GLY A 91 0.00 5.47 -7.49
N LEU A 92 0.01 6.75 -7.86
CA LEU A 92 -1.14 7.63 -7.69
C LEU A 92 -2.39 7.04 -8.36
N GLY A 93 -3.47 6.96 -7.61
CA GLY A 93 -4.76 6.44 -8.08
C GLY A 93 -5.92 7.24 -7.53
N VAL A 94 -7.13 6.82 -7.88
CA VAL A 94 -8.37 7.47 -7.42
C VAL A 94 -8.45 7.53 -5.89
N MET A 95 -7.93 6.50 -5.21
CA MET A 95 -7.96 6.41 -3.75
C MET A 95 -7.20 7.53 -3.03
N ASP A 96 -6.16 8.12 -3.65
CA ASP A 96 -5.42 9.24 -3.07
C ASP A 96 -6.24 10.54 -3.01
N PHE A 97 -7.30 10.62 -3.82
CA PHE A 97 -8.23 11.74 -3.85
C PHE A 97 -9.52 11.47 -3.05
N MET A 98 -9.64 10.27 -2.47
CA MET A 98 -10.77 9.88 -1.64
C MET A 98 -10.42 9.96 -0.15
N LYS A 99 -11.46 10.04 0.70
CA LYS A 99 -11.32 9.78 2.13
C LYS A 99 -12.26 8.65 2.53
N ARG A 100 -11.79 7.74 3.38
CA ARG A 100 -12.60 6.65 3.95
C ARG A 100 -13.00 7.01 5.38
N SER A 101 -14.28 6.91 5.67
CA SER A 101 -14.84 7.09 7.01
C SER A 101 -15.59 5.84 7.42
N ASP A 102 -15.27 5.29 8.59
CA ASP A 102 -16.00 4.17 9.16
C ASP A 102 -17.23 4.67 9.93
N ILE A 103 -18.38 4.03 9.72
CA ILE A 103 -19.63 4.35 10.41
C ILE A 103 -20.01 3.16 11.27
N VAL A 104 -20.14 3.39 12.59
CA VAL A 104 -20.51 2.37 13.56
C VAL A 104 -21.81 2.77 14.24
N SER A 105 -22.80 1.89 14.17
CA SER A 105 -24.07 2.01 14.88
C SER A 105 -24.32 0.72 15.67
N VAL A 106 -24.61 0.84 16.95
CA VAL A 106 -24.75 -0.29 17.88
C VAL A 106 -26.09 -0.20 18.58
N SER A 107 -26.83 -1.30 18.60
CA SER A 107 -28.09 -1.38 19.35
C SER A 107 -27.85 -1.41 20.85
N ALA A 108 -28.85 -1.04 21.65
CA ALA A 108 -28.75 -1.17 23.11
C ALA A 108 -28.49 -2.62 23.56
N ALA A 109 -29.02 -3.62 22.85
CA ALA A 109 -28.79 -5.03 23.15
C ALA A 109 -27.34 -5.44 22.90
N SER A 110 -26.78 -5.03 21.75
CA SER A 110 -25.38 -5.27 21.41
C SER A 110 -24.45 -4.55 22.38
N LEU A 111 -24.76 -3.30 22.77
CA LEU A 111 -23.99 -2.57 23.77
C LEU A 111 -23.96 -3.30 25.12
N ALA A 112 -25.08 -3.91 25.53
CA ALA A 112 -25.17 -4.71 26.75
C ALA A 112 -24.31 -5.99 26.66
N GLU A 113 -24.30 -6.64 25.50
CA GLU A 113 -23.45 -7.82 25.24
C GLU A 113 -21.95 -7.47 25.33
N TYR A 114 -21.55 -6.33 24.75
CA TYR A 114 -20.15 -5.89 24.71
C TYR A 114 -19.65 -5.31 26.05
N ALA A 115 -20.55 -4.91 26.94
CA ALA A 115 -20.23 -4.19 28.17
C ALA A 115 -19.17 -4.90 29.02
N LYS A 116 -19.26 -6.23 29.14
CA LYS A 116 -18.32 -7.03 29.92
C LYS A 116 -16.90 -6.95 29.34
N HIS A 117 -16.78 -6.98 28.01
CA HIS A 117 -15.50 -6.91 27.30
C HIS A 117 -14.91 -5.51 27.38
N ILE A 118 -15.74 -4.48 27.16
CA ILE A 118 -15.30 -3.08 27.26
C ILE A 118 -14.77 -2.79 28.67
N ARG A 119 -15.46 -3.25 29.73
CA ARG A 119 -14.97 -3.14 31.10
C ARG A 119 -13.60 -3.82 31.30
N GLN A 120 -13.40 -5.03 30.76
CA GLN A 120 -12.13 -5.72 30.89
C GLN A 120 -10.98 -4.93 30.26
N PHE A 121 -11.14 -4.47 29.01
CA PHE A 121 -10.10 -3.68 28.34
C PHE A 121 -9.84 -2.36 29.04
N THR A 122 -10.89 -1.59 29.33
CA THR A 122 -10.75 -0.27 29.97
C THR A 122 -10.17 -0.37 31.38
N SER A 123 -10.42 -1.45 32.13
CA SER A 123 -9.77 -1.69 33.42
C SER A 123 -8.28 -2.00 33.29
N LEU A 124 -7.88 -2.76 32.27
CA LEU A 124 -6.47 -3.06 32.00
C LEU A 124 -5.69 -1.81 31.54
N GLU A 125 -6.37 -0.92 30.80
CA GLU A 125 -5.80 0.33 30.30
C GLU A 125 -5.85 1.48 31.31
N GLY A 126 -6.55 1.33 32.44
CA GLY A 126 -6.76 2.40 33.42
C GLY A 126 -7.70 3.52 32.93
N LEU A 127 -8.59 3.23 31.97
CA LEU A 127 -9.48 4.19 31.31
C LEU A 127 -10.92 4.13 31.85
N GLU A 128 -11.09 4.40 33.14
CA GLU A 128 -12.37 4.24 33.86
C GLU A 128 -13.52 5.09 33.26
N GLY A 129 -13.20 6.24 32.68
CA GLY A 129 -14.19 7.09 31.99
C GLY A 129 -14.83 6.41 30.78
N HIS A 130 -14.09 5.56 30.06
CA HIS A 130 -14.61 4.83 28.90
C HIS A 130 -15.63 3.76 29.33
N GLN A 131 -15.31 2.99 30.38
CA GLN A 131 -16.27 2.06 30.99
C GLN A 131 -17.52 2.81 31.46
N ARG A 132 -17.33 3.95 32.13
CA ARG A 132 -18.43 4.71 32.71
C ARG A 132 -19.41 5.21 31.65
N ALA A 133 -18.91 5.60 30.47
CA ALA A 133 -19.75 6.01 29.35
C ALA A 133 -20.70 4.89 28.87
N VAL A 134 -20.25 3.63 28.91
CA VAL A 134 -21.08 2.45 28.59
C VAL A 134 -22.09 2.18 29.70
N GLU A 135 -21.64 2.15 30.95
CA GLU A 135 -22.50 1.89 32.11
C GLU A 135 -23.67 2.87 32.21
N LEU A 136 -23.42 4.16 31.98
CA LEU A 136 -24.46 5.19 32.03
C LEU A 136 -25.57 4.95 31.01
N ARG A 137 -25.22 4.50 29.79
CA ARG A 137 -26.19 4.17 28.74
C ARG A 137 -27.02 2.93 29.08
N LEU A 138 -26.38 1.89 29.63
CA LEU A 138 -27.08 0.67 30.06
C LEU A 138 -28.04 0.94 31.23
N ARG A 139 -27.67 1.84 32.14
CA ARG A 139 -28.56 2.29 33.23
C ARG A 139 -29.76 3.09 32.69
N GLY A 140 -29.55 3.99 31.72
CA GLY A 140 -30.62 4.76 31.09
C GLY A 140 -31.64 3.90 30.33
N SER A 141 -31.19 2.91 29.58
CA SER A 141 -32.07 1.99 28.83
C SER A 141 -32.92 1.08 29.73
N ALA A 142 -32.50 0.81 30.97
CA ALA A 142 -33.31 0.09 31.94
C ALA A 142 -34.47 0.94 32.49
N ALA A 143 -34.27 2.25 32.63
CA ALA A 143 -35.28 3.19 33.12
C ALA A 143 -36.39 3.50 32.09
N GLU A 144 -36.08 3.45 30.79
CA GLU A 144 -37.07 3.63 29.71
C GLU A 144 -37.99 2.42 29.52
N LYS A 145 -37.55 1.20 29.84
CA LYS A 145 -38.39 -0.02 29.77
C LYS A 145 -39.36 -0.16 30.96
N GLN A 146 -39.21 0.66 31.99
CA GLN A 146 -40.03 0.67 33.21
C GLN A 146 -41.06 1.81 33.25
N ARG A 147 -41.15 2.61 32.19
CA ARG A 147 -42.23 3.58 31.94
C ARG A 147 -43.13 3.06 30.83
#